data_AF-A0A419DGH0-F1
#
_entry.id   AF-A0A419DGH0-F1
#
_cell.length_a   1.000
_cell.length_b   1.000
_cell.length_c   1.000
_cell.angle_alpha   90.00
_cell.angle_beta   90.00
_cell.angle_gamma   90.00
#
_symmetry.space_group_name_H-M   'P 1'
#
loop_
_entity.id
_entity.type
_entity.pdbx_description
1 polymer ?
#
loop_
_entity_poly.entity_id
_entity_poly.type
_entity_poly.pdbx_seq_one_letter_code
_entity_poly.pdbx_strand_id
1 'polypeptide(L)'
;MDKKLKYPIQIAIILVFALIYFLVRYGQKQAEEVYWKFNVAPDKPMTEFICKANNDYIFKTSGAIKKIYIDGIEHPGNSSTYIGFKTLFKKDTRIKLDIAMSGYFTSDGTIEIWKGTTQVSFPRLYVLKTDTYSDHAINVKKGTRFDVKRSEELYYAGYFRNGALAHEVLVKDKKDMMFQFYDDYAIKFRAGEVPTALIIPETYRESLTVTISSIQNRDRRTKELNAAYFIPAGQVITTPFWLDVGDEVRLSAHYIMAATSGAWQKIYGRSFYADSSGYLQIKAVQDSSVDRVHINHNKTWKLNISPDTSSTIQVYKGDILKSYSKSRYYADGKLMDRDTSNEHVVEKDGYIEFKSSIDPNIIEVRVVSRRGY
;
A
#
# COMPACT_ATOMS: atom_id res chain seq x y z
N MET A 1 -2.80 9.41 64.27
CA MET A 1 -1.75 8.64 63.56
C MET A 1 -2.32 8.14 62.24
N ASP A 2 -1.93 8.81 61.16
CA ASP A 2 -2.60 8.81 59.86
C ASP A 2 -2.49 7.50 59.08
N LYS A 3 -3.66 6.96 58.70
CA LYS A 3 -3.83 5.86 57.74
C LYS A 3 -3.69 6.31 56.27
N LYS A 4 -2.91 7.35 55.97
CA LYS A 4 -2.79 7.93 54.61
C LYS A 4 -1.54 7.53 53.82
N LEU A 5 -0.62 6.75 54.39
CA LEU A 5 0.63 6.38 53.69
C LEU A 5 0.73 4.94 53.14
N LYS A 6 -0.28 4.08 53.30
CA LYS A 6 -0.18 2.67 52.85
C LYS A 6 -0.52 2.42 51.37
N TYR A 7 -1.40 3.23 50.78
CA TYR A 7 -1.80 3.09 49.37
C TYR A 7 -0.71 3.44 48.34
N PRO A 8 0.12 4.49 48.48
CA PRO A 8 1.09 4.84 47.44
C PRO A 8 2.21 3.80 47.28
N ILE A 9 2.62 3.15 48.38
CA ILE A 9 3.67 2.13 48.35
C ILE A 9 3.17 0.85 47.67
N GLN A 10 1.94 0.43 47.96
CA GLN A 10 1.36 -0.76 47.32
C GLN A 10 1.14 -0.56 45.82
N ILE A 11 0.70 0.63 45.41
CA ILE A 11 0.54 0.98 43.99
C ILE A 11 1.90 1.02 43.28
N ALA A 12 2.93 1.58 43.91
CA ALA A 12 4.28 1.60 43.36
C ALA A 12 4.84 0.18 43.15
N ILE A 13 4.63 -0.72 44.11
CA ILE A 13 5.05 -2.13 43.98
C ILE A 13 4.32 -2.82 42.83
N ILE A 14 3.00 -2.63 42.70
CA ILE A 14 2.22 -3.20 41.58
C ILE A 14 2.70 -2.65 40.23
N LEU A 15 2.98 -1.36 40.13
CA LEU A 15 3.49 -0.74 38.91
C LEU A 15 4.88 -1.24 38.54
N VAL A 16 5.77 -1.45 39.52
CA VAL A 16 7.10 -2.04 39.29
C VAL A 16 6.97 -3.48 38.82
N PHE A 17 6.12 -4.31 39.44
CA PHE A 17 5.89 -5.68 38.99
C PHE A 17 5.24 -5.73 37.61
N ALA A 18 4.30 -4.83 37.30
CA ALA A 18 3.70 -4.70 35.98
C ALA A 18 4.73 -4.28 34.93
N LEU A 19 5.63 -3.34 35.26
CA LEU A 19 6.71 -2.91 34.39
C LEU A 19 7.73 -4.02 34.17
N ILE A 20 8.13 -4.76 35.22
CA ILE A 20 9.03 -5.91 35.10
C ILE A 20 8.37 -7.00 34.26
N TYR A 21 7.09 -7.31 34.49
CA TYR A 21 6.34 -8.25 33.67
C TYR A 21 6.25 -7.80 32.21
N PHE A 22 6.01 -6.51 31.97
CA PHE A 22 5.97 -5.94 30.63
C PHE A 22 7.36 -5.99 29.96
N LEU A 23 8.44 -5.70 30.69
CA LEU A 23 9.81 -5.79 30.18
C LEU A 23 10.27 -7.24 29.96
N VAL A 24 9.86 -8.19 30.79
CA VAL A 24 10.17 -9.62 30.61
C VAL A 24 9.37 -10.21 29.44
N ARG A 25 8.08 -9.83 29.31
CA ARG A 25 7.18 -10.40 28.29
C ARG A 25 7.23 -9.70 26.94
N TYR A 26 7.55 -8.40 26.90
CA TYR A 26 7.62 -7.59 25.68
C TYR A 26 9.00 -6.97 25.44
N GLY A 27 9.88 -6.90 26.44
CA GLY A 27 11.27 -6.44 26.29
C GLY A 27 12.24 -7.54 25.83
N GLN A 28 11.84 -8.82 25.90
CA GLN A 28 12.43 -9.83 25.05
C GLN A 28 11.92 -9.62 23.62
N LYS A 29 12.56 -8.71 22.88
CA LYS A 29 12.78 -9.02 21.46
C LYS A 29 13.43 -10.40 21.49
N GLN A 30 12.73 -11.45 21.06
CA GLN A 30 13.38 -12.71 20.73
C GLN A 30 14.56 -12.32 19.85
N ALA A 31 15.76 -12.45 20.39
CA ALA A 31 16.96 -12.30 19.59
C ALA A 31 16.77 -13.30 18.45
N GLU A 32 16.74 -12.81 17.21
CA GLU A 32 16.62 -13.62 16.01
C GLU A 32 17.89 -14.47 15.89
N GLU A 33 17.99 -15.54 16.69
CA GLU A 33 19.17 -16.40 16.72
C GLU A 33 19.21 -17.26 15.47
N VAL A 34 20.35 -17.23 14.79
CA VAL A 34 20.66 -18.12 13.67
C VAL A 34 20.61 -19.56 14.19
N TYR A 35 19.58 -20.30 13.79
CA TYR A 35 19.40 -21.69 14.19
C TYR A 35 20.52 -22.56 13.61
N TRP A 36 20.98 -22.25 12.40
CA TRP A 36 22.07 -22.97 11.76
C TRP A 36 22.81 -22.08 10.75
N LYS A 37 24.13 -22.20 10.68
CA LYS A 37 24.98 -21.46 9.73
C LYS A 37 25.96 -22.41 9.05
N PHE A 38 26.10 -22.27 7.74
CA PHE A 38 26.99 -23.10 6.94
C PHE A 38 27.81 -22.22 5.98
N ASN A 39 29.12 -22.48 5.91
CA ASN A 39 30.00 -21.84 4.93
C ASN A 39 30.12 -22.73 3.70
N VAL A 40 29.73 -22.19 2.54
CA VAL A 40 29.73 -22.87 1.25
C VAL A 40 31.01 -22.52 0.49
N ALA A 41 31.75 -23.53 0.04
CA ALA A 41 32.91 -23.36 -0.83
C ALA A 41 32.79 -24.34 -2.03
N PRO A 42 33.55 -24.16 -3.12
CA PRO A 42 33.49 -25.05 -4.29
C PRO A 42 33.71 -26.54 -3.95
N ASP A 43 34.57 -26.83 -2.98
CA ASP A 43 34.89 -28.15 -2.43
C ASP A 43 34.03 -28.54 -1.22
N LYS A 44 33.22 -27.61 -0.70
CA LYS A 44 32.38 -27.79 0.48
C LYS A 44 30.95 -27.29 0.20
N PRO A 45 30.17 -28.03 -0.62
CA PRO A 45 28.77 -27.68 -0.85
C PRO A 45 27.94 -27.84 0.43
N MET A 46 26.81 -27.14 0.49
CA MET A 46 25.85 -27.27 1.58
C MET A 46 25.41 -28.73 1.76
N THR A 47 25.44 -29.23 3.00
CA THR A 47 24.80 -30.50 3.36
C THR A 47 23.29 -30.33 3.47
N GLU A 48 22.53 -31.42 3.32
CA GLU A 48 21.08 -31.35 3.49
C GLU A 48 20.69 -30.89 4.89
N PHE A 49 19.73 -29.97 4.95
CA PHE A 49 19.08 -29.52 6.16
C PHE A 49 17.67 -30.11 6.24
N ILE A 50 17.32 -30.67 7.40
CA ILE A 50 15.98 -31.23 7.61
C ILE A 50 15.07 -30.14 8.21
N CYS A 51 14.19 -29.58 7.39
CA CYS A 51 13.07 -28.77 7.85
C CYS A 51 12.06 -29.69 8.54
N LYS A 52 11.85 -29.49 9.84
CA LYS A 52 10.81 -30.22 10.59
C LYS A 52 9.42 -29.75 10.21
N ALA A 53 8.48 -30.69 10.13
CA ALA A 53 7.08 -30.42 9.83
C ALA A 53 6.51 -29.27 10.68
N ASN A 54 5.69 -28.42 10.07
CA ASN A 54 4.95 -27.31 10.68
C ASN A 54 5.82 -26.27 11.41
N ASN A 55 7.07 -26.08 10.97
CA ASN A 55 7.93 -25.01 11.43
C ASN A 55 8.27 -24.06 10.26
N ASP A 56 8.16 -22.75 10.48
CA ASP A 56 8.67 -21.77 9.52
C ASP A 56 10.20 -21.73 9.58
N TYR A 57 10.82 -21.79 8.41
CA TYR A 57 12.25 -21.64 8.23
C TYR A 57 12.53 -20.49 7.27
N ILE A 58 13.60 -19.76 7.53
CA ILE A 58 14.08 -18.70 6.65
C ILE A 58 15.51 -19.03 6.28
N PHE A 59 15.75 -19.18 4.98
CA PHE A 59 17.08 -19.37 4.41
C PHE A 59 17.55 -18.02 3.90
N LYS A 60 18.71 -17.56 4.36
CA LYS A 60 19.42 -16.41 3.81
C LYS A 60 20.77 -16.84 3.30
N THR A 61 21.14 -16.33 2.13
CA THR A 61 22.36 -16.70 1.42
C THR A 61 23.17 -15.44 1.11
N SER A 62 24.49 -15.55 1.10
CA SER A 62 25.36 -14.43 0.70
C SER A 62 25.40 -14.23 -0.83
N GLY A 63 25.02 -15.24 -1.61
CA GLY A 63 24.94 -15.22 -3.07
C GLY A 63 23.54 -15.56 -3.58
N ALA A 64 23.31 -15.41 -4.89
CA ALA A 64 22.03 -15.72 -5.52
C ALA A 64 21.77 -17.23 -5.53
N ILE A 65 20.54 -17.66 -5.27
CA ILE A 65 20.20 -19.09 -5.27
C ILE A 65 20.11 -19.61 -6.72
N LYS A 66 20.98 -20.56 -7.07
CA LYS A 66 21.06 -21.17 -8.41
C LYS A 66 20.18 -22.41 -8.54
N LYS A 67 20.16 -23.27 -7.52
CA LYS A 67 19.32 -24.48 -7.47
C LYS A 67 18.82 -24.75 -6.06
N ILE A 68 17.64 -25.33 -5.96
CA ILE A 68 17.04 -25.78 -4.71
C ILE A 68 16.76 -27.27 -4.84
N TYR A 69 17.31 -28.06 -3.94
CA TYR A 69 17.06 -29.49 -3.85
C TYR A 69 16.05 -29.75 -2.73
N ILE A 70 14.94 -30.41 -3.05
CA ILE A 70 13.86 -30.70 -2.10
C ILE A 70 13.62 -32.20 -2.12
N ASP A 71 13.87 -32.87 -0.99
CA ASP A 71 13.83 -34.34 -0.90
C ASP A 71 14.66 -35.02 -2.01
N GLY A 72 15.79 -34.41 -2.40
CA GLY A 72 16.68 -34.90 -3.45
C GLY A 72 16.28 -34.52 -4.89
N ILE A 73 15.11 -33.91 -5.09
CA ILE A 73 14.66 -33.45 -6.41
C ILE A 73 15.21 -32.05 -6.67
N GLU A 74 15.84 -31.87 -7.83
CA GLU A 74 16.37 -30.58 -8.26
C GLU A 74 15.26 -29.67 -8.79
N HIS A 75 15.23 -28.44 -8.29
CA HIS A 75 14.39 -27.35 -8.79
C HIS A 75 15.27 -26.15 -9.17
N PRO A 76 14.94 -25.43 -10.26
CA PRO A 76 15.69 -24.24 -10.64
C PRO A 76 15.58 -23.16 -9.56
N GLY A 77 16.72 -22.60 -9.15
CA GLY A 77 16.77 -21.38 -8.36
C GLY A 77 16.65 -20.18 -9.29
N ASN A 78 15.84 -19.19 -8.93
CA ASN A 78 15.66 -18.01 -9.75
C ASN A 78 16.96 -17.19 -9.77
N SER A 79 17.74 -17.36 -10.83
CA SER A 79 19.22 -17.33 -10.81
C SER A 79 19.88 -15.95 -10.76
N SER A 80 19.20 -14.90 -10.26
CA SER A 80 19.81 -13.56 -10.21
C SER A 80 19.30 -12.61 -9.12
N THR A 81 18.23 -12.93 -8.39
CA THR A 81 17.55 -11.92 -7.56
C THR A 81 17.32 -12.29 -6.11
N TYR A 82 17.18 -13.59 -5.79
CA TYR A 82 16.86 -13.99 -4.42
C TYR A 82 18.11 -14.45 -3.66
N ILE A 83 18.41 -13.71 -2.60
CA ILE A 83 19.44 -14.01 -1.60
C ILE A 83 18.84 -14.68 -0.34
N GLY A 84 17.65 -15.26 -0.48
CA GLY A 84 16.95 -15.94 0.59
C GLY A 84 15.46 -16.12 0.33
N PHE A 85 14.84 -17.01 1.11
CA PHE A 85 13.40 -17.28 1.09
C PHE A 85 12.93 -17.81 2.44
N LYS A 86 11.63 -17.71 2.71
CA LYS A 86 10.94 -18.38 3.82
C LYS A 86 10.15 -19.58 3.30
N THR A 87 10.01 -20.62 4.11
CA THR A 87 9.26 -21.82 3.76
C THR A 87 8.62 -22.47 4.98
N LEU A 88 7.53 -23.20 4.76
CA LEU A 88 6.81 -23.98 5.75
C LEU A 88 6.33 -25.29 5.10
N PHE A 89 6.72 -26.43 5.66
CA PHE A 89 6.36 -27.75 5.15
C PHE A 89 5.43 -28.48 6.11
N LYS A 90 4.43 -29.21 5.60
CA LYS A 90 3.54 -30.05 6.43
C LYS A 90 4.18 -31.34 6.92
N LYS A 91 5.25 -31.79 6.26
CA LYS A 91 6.02 -33.00 6.58
C LYS A 91 7.49 -32.64 6.73
N ASP A 92 8.25 -33.47 7.41
CA ASP A 92 9.70 -33.37 7.41
C ASP A 92 10.21 -33.40 5.96
N THR A 93 11.04 -32.41 5.60
CA THR A 93 11.48 -32.18 4.22
C THR A 93 12.96 -31.84 4.22
N ARG A 94 13.75 -32.47 3.34
CA ARG A 94 15.18 -32.19 3.21
C ARG A 94 15.41 -31.08 2.19
N ILE A 95 16.16 -30.05 2.58
CA ILE A 95 16.56 -28.95 1.69
C ILE A 95 18.08 -28.90 1.55
N LYS A 96 18.53 -28.72 0.31
CA LYS A 96 19.91 -28.32 -0.01
C LYS A 96 19.86 -27.19 -1.04
N LEU A 97 20.79 -26.23 -0.92
CA LEU A 97 20.89 -25.08 -1.82
C LEU A 97 22.22 -25.10 -2.57
N ASP A 98 22.18 -24.72 -3.84
CA ASP A 98 23.34 -24.31 -4.63
C ASP A 98 23.24 -22.79 -4.86
N ILE A 99 24.31 -22.05 -4.56
CA ILE A 99 24.33 -20.59 -4.65
C ILE A 99 25.43 -20.11 -5.60
N ALA A 100 25.10 -19.14 -6.44
CA ALA A 100 26.05 -18.44 -7.29
C ALA A 100 26.84 -17.42 -6.46
N MET A 101 28.16 -17.56 -6.47
CA MET A 101 29.09 -16.64 -5.81
C MET A 101 29.62 -15.65 -6.86
N SER A 102 29.51 -14.34 -6.62
CA SER A 102 29.99 -13.32 -7.55
C SER A 102 31.46 -12.99 -7.31
N GLY A 103 32.34 -13.18 -8.31
CA GLY A 103 33.70 -12.64 -8.34
C GLY A 103 34.77 -13.63 -8.81
N TYR A 104 35.81 -13.12 -9.48
CA TYR A 104 36.98 -13.86 -9.99
C TYR A 104 37.90 -14.44 -8.89
N PHE A 105 37.54 -14.30 -7.62
CA PHE A 105 38.24 -14.87 -6.48
C PHE A 105 37.24 -15.67 -5.66
N THR A 106 37.56 -16.95 -5.43
CA THR A 106 36.84 -17.89 -4.57
C THR A 106 36.68 -17.32 -3.17
N SER A 107 35.58 -16.60 -2.92
CA SER A 107 35.16 -16.22 -1.57
C SER A 107 34.11 -17.23 -1.12
N ASP A 108 34.28 -17.75 0.09
CA ASP A 108 33.30 -18.63 0.72
C ASP A 108 31.95 -17.91 0.81
N GLY A 109 30.89 -18.59 0.39
CA GLY A 109 29.52 -18.16 0.61
C GLY A 109 29.02 -18.56 2.00
N THR A 110 27.93 -17.95 2.46
CA THR A 110 27.26 -18.35 3.70
C THR A 110 25.80 -18.64 3.45
N ILE A 111 25.29 -19.65 4.16
CA ILE A 111 23.86 -19.95 4.27
C ILE A 111 23.52 -19.90 5.76
N GLU A 112 22.59 -19.02 6.11
CA GLU A 112 22.04 -18.85 7.44
C GLU A 112 20.60 -19.33 7.43
N ILE A 113 20.26 -20.23 8.35
CA ILE A 113 18.90 -20.70 8.56
C ILE A 113 18.41 -20.17 9.89
N TRP A 114 17.29 -19.46 9.86
CA TRP A 114 16.54 -19.07 11.03
C TRP A 114 15.28 -19.92 11.17
N LYS A 115 14.85 -20.10 12.42
CA LYS A 115 13.60 -20.77 12.75
C LYS A 115 12.61 -19.74 13.28
N GLY A 116 11.39 -19.77 12.78
CA GLY A 116 10.32 -18.84 13.16
C GLY A 116 10.19 -17.64 12.23
N THR A 117 9.39 -16.67 12.67
CA THR A 117 9.09 -15.45 11.91
C THR A 117 10.05 -14.34 12.30
N THR A 118 10.92 -13.91 11.38
CA THR A 118 11.69 -12.67 11.55
C THR A 118 10.84 -11.47 11.12
N GLN A 119 11.21 -10.26 11.57
CA GLN A 119 10.54 -9.03 11.10
C GLN A 119 10.85 -8.68 9.64
N VAL A 120 11.83 -9.37 9.04
CA VAL A 120 12.29 -9.10 7.68
C VAL A 120 11.43 -9.86 6.67
N SER A 121 10.90 -9.12 5.71
CA SER A 121 10.15 -9.63 4.56
C SER A 121 11.04 -10.49 3.67
N PHE A 122 10.70 -11.78 3.53
CA PHE A 122 11.37 -12.71 2.62
C PHE A 122 10.34 -13.32 1.66
N PRO A 123 10.70 -13.55 0.38
CA PRO A 123 9.83 -14.25 -0.55
C PRO A 123 9.58 -15.67 -0.04
N ARG A 124 8.42 -16.26 -0.35
CA ARG A 124 8.03 -17.59 0.13
C ARG A 124 8.21 -18.64 -0.95
N LEU A 125 8.83 -19.75 -0.58
CA LEU A 125 8.95 -20.95 -1.41
C LEU A 125 7.68 -21.81 -1.29
N TYR A 126 7.13 -22.20 -2.43
CA TYR A 126 6.00 -23.13 -2.55
C TYR A 126 6.42 -24.36 -3.36
N VAL A 127 6.22 -25.55 -2.80
CA VAL A 127 6.48 -26.80 -3.51
C VAL A 127 5.17 -27.31 -4.09
N LEU A 128 5.13 -27.43 -5.41
CA LEU A 128 3.93 -27.69 -6.18
C LEU A 128 3.93 -29.15 -6.67
N LYS A 129 2.77 -29.78 -6.52
CA LYS A 129 2.50 -31.12 -7.05
C LYS A 129 1.50 -31.04 -8.19
N THR A 130 1.49 -32.02 -9.07
CA THR A 130 0.67 -32.02 -10.29
C THR A 130 -0.80 -32.35 -10.00
N ASP A 131 -1.02 -33.21 -9.00
CA ASP A 131 -2.31 -33.77 -8.61
C ASP A 131 -3.08 -32.93 -7.58
N THR A 132 -2.39 -32.05 -6.85
CA THR A 132 -2.94 -31.37 -5.67
C THR A 132 -2.45 -29.93 -5.55
N TYR A 133 -3.34 -29.06 -5.06
CA TYR A 133 -3.00 -27.69 -4.71
C TYR A 133 -2.10 -27.61 -3.48
N SER A 134 -1.28 -26.58 -3.46
CA SER A 134 -0.40 -26.22 -2.37
C SER A 134 -1.18 -26.18 -1.06
N ASP A 135 -0.56 -26.77 -0.05
CA ASP A 135 -1.08 -26.84 1.30
C ASP A 135 -1.30 -25.47 1.94
N HIS A 136 -0.51 -24.49 1.51
CA HIS A 136 -0.55 -23.11 1.95
C HIS A 136 -1.25 -22.25 0.91
N ALA A 137 -2.08 -21.32 1.39
CA ALA A 137 -2.70 -20.30 0.58
C ALA A 137 -2.09 -18.92 0.85
N ILE A 138 -1.99 -18.10 -0.18
CA ILE A 138 -1.77 -16.66 -0.05
C ILE A 138 -3.13 -16.01 0.11
N ASN A 139 -3.42 -15.50 1.31
CA ASN A 139 -4.63 -14.74 1.55
C ASN A 139 -4.44 -13.32 1.00
N VAL A 140 -5.12 -13.01 -0.09
CA VAL A 140 -5.08 -11.70 -0.74
C VAL A 140 -6.36 -10.94 -0.44
N LYS A 141 -6.21 -9.63 -0.24
CA LYS A 141 -7.34 -8.72 -0.16
C LYS A 141 -7.51 -8.01 -1.48
N LYS A 142 -8.71 -7.50 -1.72
CA LYS A 142 -8.95 -6.56 -2.82
C LYS A 142 -7.88 -5.45 -2.82
N GLY A 143 -7.25 -5.27 -3.98
CA GLY A 143 -6.16 -4.32 -4.21
C GLY A 143 -4.76 -4.80 -3.82
N THR A 144 -4.62 -6.07 -3.44
CA THR A 144 -3.32 -6.73 -3.36
C THR A 144 -2.78 -7.01 -4.76
N ARG A 145 -1.46 -6.96 -4.89
CA ARG A 145 -0.69 -7.37 -6.06
C ARG A 145 0.55 -8.15 -5.64
N PHE A 146 1.00 -9.05 -6.51
CA PHE A 146 2.37 -9.56 -6.49
C PHE A 146 2.79 -9.98 -7.89
N ASP A 147 4.09 -9.91 -8.14
CA ASP A 147 4.68 -10.30 -9.43
C ASP A 147 5.43 -11.62 -9.25
N VAL A 148 5.08 -12.63 -10.05
CA VAL A 148 5.78 -13.91 -10.06
C VAL A 148 6.77 -13.90 -11.21
N LYS A 149 8.03 -14.17 -10.86
CA LYS A 149 9.10 -14.26 -11.86
C LYS A 149 8.84 -15.41 -12.83
N ARG A 150 9.35 -15.26 -14.05
CA ARG A 150 9.35 -16.32 -15.06
C ARG A 150 9.77 -17.67 -14.46
N SER A 151 9.00 -18.72 -14.78
CA SER A 151 9.31 -20.13 -14.53
C SER A 151 9.26 -20.88 -15.87
N GLU A 152 10.10 -21.89 -16.03
CA GLU A 152 10.09 -22.72 -17.24
C GLU A 152 8.97 -23.78 -17.17
N GLU A 153 8.58 -24.14 -15.95
CA GLU A 153 7.53 -25.09 -15.64
C GLU A 153 6.16 -24.41 -15.58
N LEU A 154 5.15 -25.13 -16.07
CA LEU A 154 3.76 -24.70 -16.00
C LEU A 154 3.20 -24.93 -14.59
N TYR A 155 2.34 -24.02 -14.14
CA TYR A 155 1.59 -24.18 -12.90
C TYR A 155 0.21 -23.53 -13.02
N TYR A 156 -0.73 -24.01 -12.22
CA TYR A 156 -2.07 -23.44 -12.11
C TYR A 156 -2.15 -22.58 -10.86
N ALA A 157 -2.74 -21.40 -10.99
CA ALA A 157 -3.18 -20.57 -9.88
C ALA A 157 -4.68 -20.77 -9.66
N GLY A 158 -5.04 -21.38 -8.54
CA GLY A 158 -6.42 -21.59 -8.10
C GLY A 158 -6.84 -20.51 -7.12
N TYR A 159 -7.99 -19.89 -7.39
CA TYR A 159 -8.55 -18.81 -6.60
C TYR A 159 -9.69 -19.36 -5.77
N PHE A 160 -9.51 -19.42 -4.45
CA PHE A 160 -10.48 -20.01 -3.54
C PHE A 160 -11.26 -18.92 -2.81
N ARG A 161 -12.59 -19.06 -2.80
CA ARG A 161 -13.51 -18.21 -2.02
C ARG A 161 -14.34 -19.11 -1.12
N ASN A 162 -14.33 -18.84 0.18
CA ASN A 162 -15.01 -19.67 1.19
C ASN A 162 -14.65 -21.17 1.11
N GLY A 163 -13.39 -21.48 0.78
CA GLY A 163 -12.88 -22.85 0.65
C GLY A 163 -13.18 -23.56 -0.67
N ALA A 164 -14.04 -23.00 -1.53
CA ALA A 164 -14.35 -23.55 -2.85
C ALA A 164 -13.48 -22.89 -3.94
N LEU A 165 -13.08 -23.67 -4.95
CA LEU A 165 -12.39 -23.15 -6.14
C LEU A 165 -13.37 -22.30 -6.95
N ALA A 166 -13.12 -21.00 -7.02
CA ALA A 166 -13.94 -20.06 -7.78
C ALA A 166 -13.51 -19.99 -9.25
N HIS A 167 -12.21 -19.96 -9.50
CA HIS A 167 -11.62 -20.03 -10.84
C HIS A 167 -10.19 -20.54 -10.77
N GLU A 168 -9.72 -21.07 -11.91
CA GLU A 168 -8.35 -21.56 -12.09
C GLU A 168 -7.76 -20.92 -13.35
N VAL A 169 -6.50 -20.52 -13.26
CA VAL A 169 -5.74 -20.00 -14.41
C VAL A 169 -4.49 -20.83 -14.58
N LEU A 170 -4.30 -21.37 -15.79
CA LEU A 170 -3.04 -22.00 -16.17
C LEU A 170 -2.04 -20.91 -16.53
N VAL A 171 -0.97 -20.82 -15.75
CA VAL A 171 0.12 -19.87 -15.98
C VAL A 171 1.07 -20.48 -17.00
N LYS A 172 0.99 -19.98 -18.22
CA LYS A 172 1.85 -20.34 -19.35
C LYS A 172 2.58 -19.09 -19.80
N ASP A 173 3.72 -18.73 -19.22
CA ASP A 173 4.46 -17.65 -19.86
C ASP A 173 5.96 -17.63 -19.66
N LYS A 174 6.64 -17.16 -20.72
CA LYS A 174 8.09 -16.97 -20.79
C LYS A 174 8.52 -15.61 -20.21
N LYS A 175 7.64 -14.94 -19.44
CA LYS A 175 7.83 -13.59 -18.89
C LYS A 175 7.33 -13.53 -17.44
N ASP A 176 7.72 -12.47 -16.75
CA ASP A 176 7.21 -12.16 -15.41
C ASP A 176 5.69 -11.94 -15.47
N MET A 177 4.96 -12.58 -14.56
CA MET A 177 3.51 -12.52 -14.48
C MET A 177 3.07 -11.63 -13.32
N MET A 178 2.17 -10.69 -13.59
CA MET A 178 1.55 -9.86 -12.57
C MET A 178 0.22 -10.46 -12.12
N PHE A 179 0.08 -10.72 -10.82
CA PHE A 179 -1.19 -11.08 -10.21
C PHE A 179 -1.83 -9.86 -9.56
N GLN A 180 -3.04 -9.52 -10.01
CA GLN A 180 -3.81 -8.37 -9.52
C GLN A 180 -5.19 -8.83 -9.05
N PHE A 181 -5.61 -8.42 -7.84
CA PHE A 181 -6.83 -8.95 -7.22
C PHE A 181 -7.93 -7.91 -7.01
N TYR A 182 -9.09 -8.16 -7.62
CA TYR A 182 -10.29 -7.31 -7.55
C TYR A 182 -11.25 -7.69 -6.43
N ASP A 183 -11.03 -8.83 -5.80
CA ASP A 183 -11.79 -9.39 -4.69
C ASP A 183 -10.86 -10.08 -3.69
N ASP A 184 -11.41 -10.44 -2.54
CA ASP A 184 -10.73 -11.24 -1.53
C ASP A 184 -10.69 -12.72 -1.95
N TYR A 185 -9.49 -13.31 -1.89
CA TYR A 185 -9.26 -14.72 -2.25
C TYR A 185 -8.20 -15.38 -1.37
N ALA A 186 -8.24 -16.70 -1.33
CA ALA A 186 -7.13 -17.55 -0.92
C ALA A 186 -6.51 -18.17 -2.18
N ILE A 187 -5.29 -17.76 -2.55
CA ILE A 187 -4.61 -18.24 -3.75
C ILE A 187 -3.77 -19.46 -3.41
N LYS A 188 -3.98 -20.56 -4.15
CA LYS A 188 -3.16 -21.78 -4.05
C LYS A 188 -2.62 -22.15 -5.42
N PHE A 189 -1.53 -22.88 -5.44
CA PHE A 189 -0.84 -23.25 -6.68
C PHE A 189 -0.70 -24.76 -6.79
N ARG A 190 -0.82 -25.30 -8.00
CA ARG A 190 -0.45 -26.70 -8.30
C ARG A 190 0.43 -26.73 -9.55
N ALA A 191 1.27 -27.73 -9.67
CA ALA A 191 2.09 -27.90 -10.85
C ALA A 191 1.22 -28.30 -12.06
N GLY A 192 1.65 -27.91 -13.25
CA GLY A 192 0.95 -28.19 -14.49
C GLY A 192 1.20 -29.61 -15.01
N GLU A 193 2.47 -29.95 -15.13
CA GLU A 193 2.93 -31.19 -15.81
C GLU A 193 3.92 -31.98 -14.95
N VAL A 194 4.93 -31.29 -14.40
CA VAL A 194 5.97 -31.87 -13.55
C VAL A 194 6.02 -31.15 -12.21
N PRO A 195 6.28 -31.84 -11.08
CA PRO A 195 6.47 -31.18 -9.80
C PRO A 195 7.51 -30.06 -9.89
N THR A 196 7.21 -28.89 -9.33
CA THR A 196 8.07 -27.71 -9.42
C THR A 196 8.07 -26.92 -8.11
N ALA A 197 8.99 -25.97 -7.98
CA ALA A 197 9.07 -25.08 -6.83
C ALA A 197 8.95 -23.62 -7.29
N LEU A 198 8.10 -22.86 -6.62
CA LEU A 198 7.79 -21.48 -6.96
C LEU A 198 8.18 -20.55 -5.81
N ILE A 199 9.03 -19.56 -6.09
CA ILE A 199 9.35 -18.49 -5.14
C ILE A 199 8.46 -17.31 -5.45
N ILE A 200 7.53 -17.02 -4.55
CA ILE A 200 6.61 -15.89 -4.68
C ILE A 200 7.06 -14.78 -3.73
N PRO A 201 7.27 -13.53 -4.21
CA PRO A 201 7.59 -12.42 -3.32
C PRO A 201 6.45 -12.13 -2.36
N GLU A 202 6.71 -11.31 -1.35
CA GLU A 202 5.62 -10.85 -0.50
C GLU A 202 4.63 -10.01 -1.28
N THR A 203 3.36 -10.15 -0.91
CA THR A 203 2.27 -9.39 -1.50
C THR A 203 2.29 -7.97 -0.99
N TYR A 204 2.03 -7.00 -1.85
CA TYR A 204 1.88 -5.60 -1.47
C TYR A 204 0.53 -5.07 -1.91
N ARG A 205 0.06 -3.97 -1.29
CA ARG A 205 -1.08 -3.21 -1.80
C ARG A 205 -0.55 -2.07 -2.64
N GLU A 206 -1.15 -1.86 -3.81
CA GLU A 206 -0.80 -0.70 -4.64
C GLU A 206 -1.25 0.57 -3.92
N SER A 207 -0.39 1.59 -3.90
CA SER A 207 -0.71 2.90 -3.34
C SER A 207 -1.47 3.76 -4.36
N LEU A 208 -2.17 4.77 -3.86
CA LEU A 208 -2.85 5.77 -4.68
C LEU A 208 -2.05 7.08 -4.64
N THR A 209 -1.57 7.55 -5.78
CA THR A 209 -0.98 8.89 -5.90
C THR A 209 -2.06 9.91 -6.21
N VAL A 210 -2.27 10.88 -5.32
CA VAL A 210 -3.18 12.01 -5.54
C VAL A 210 -2.37 13.27 -5.80
N THR A 211 -2.57 13.89 -6.96
CA THR A 211 -2.00 15.19 -7.31
C THR A 211 -3.11 16.24 -7.30
N ILE A 212 -2.95 17.29 -6.52
CA ILE A 212 -3.84 18.46 -6.51
C ILE A 212 -3.09 19.63 -7.12
N SER A 213 -3.69 20.30 -8.09
CA SER A 213 -3.17 21.53 -8.67
C SER A 213 -4.21 22.62 -8.76
N SER A 214 -3.74 23.86 -8.85
CA SER A 214 -4.55 25.00 -9.26
C SER A 214 -3.91 25.64 -10.49
N ILE A 215 -4.66 25.77 -11.59
CA ILE A 215 -4.19 26.36 -12.86
C ILE A 215 -3.58 27.74 -12.65
N GLN A 216 -4.16 28.53 -11.74
CA GLN A 216 -3.83 29.95 -11.60
C GLN A 216 -2.59 30.22 -10.74
N ASN A 217 -2.20 29.31 -9.85
CA ASN A 217 -1.16 29.58 -8.84
C ASN A 217 0.13 28.76 -9.03
N ARG A 218 0.18 27.83 -9.99
CA ARG A 218 1.28 26.82 -10.12
C ARG A 218 1.51 25.99 -8.84
N ASP A 219 0.61 26.09 -7.86
CA ASP A 219 0.63 25.26 -6.66
C ASP A 219 0.30 23.83 -7.07
N ARG A 220 1.23 22.91 -6.77
CA ARG A 220 1.07 21.47 -6.98
C ARG A 220 1.41 20.75 -5.69
N ARG A 221 0.46 19.97 -5.18
CA ARG A 221 0.64 19.12 -4.00
C ARG A 221 0.42 17.67 -4.41
N THR A 222 1.33 16.79 -4.05
CA THR A 222 1.22 15.36 -4.30
C THR A 222 1.22 14.62 -2.98
N LYS A 223 0.30 13.66 -2.82
CA LYS A 223 0.20 12.80 -1.65
C LYS A 223 0.07 11.35 -2.09
N GLU A 224 0.69 10.45 -1.33
CA GLU A 224 0.48 9.01 -1.47
C GLU A 224 -0.49 8.53 -0.39
N LEU A 225 -1.50 7.79 -0.80
CA LEU A 225 -2.48 7.14 0.08
C LEU A 225 -2.28 5.62 0.04
N ASN A 226 -2.69 4.96 1.13
CA ASN A 226 -2.35 3.56 1.40
C ASN A 226 -2.98 2.52 0.45
N ALA A 227 -3.93 2.88 -0.42
CA ALA A 227 -4.57 1.94 -1.34
C ALA A 227 -5.12 2.59 -2.62
N ALA A 228 -4.71 2.07 -3.78
CA ALA A 228 -5.35 2.29 -5.07
C ALA A 228 -6.78 1.74 -5.08
N TYR A 229 -7.62 2.27 -5.97
CA TYR A 229 -8.99 1.78 -6.13
C TYR A 229 -9.03 0.66 -7.15
N PHE A 230 -9.40 -0.52 -6.71
CA PHE A 230 -9.67 -1.66 -7.58
C PHE A 230 -11.18 -1.77 -7.71
N ILE A 231 -11.70 -1.76 -8.93
CA ILE A 231 -13.12 -1.61 -9.17
C ILE A 231 -13.53 -2.70 -10.17
N PRO A 232 -14.16 -3.80 -9.69
CA PRO A 232 -14.81 -4.79 -10.52
C PRO A 232 -15.77 -4.17 -11.54
N ALA A 233 -15.92 -4.82 -12.68
CA ALA A 233 -16.86 -4.42 -13.72
C ALA A 233 -18.28 -4.20 -13.17
N GLY A 234 -18.88 -3.06 -13.50
CA GLY A 234 -20.21 -2.68 -13.05
C GLY A 234 -20.27 -2.06 -11.64
N GLN A 235 -19.22 -2.17 -10.83
CA GLN A 235 -19.20 -1.57 -9.50
C GLN A 235 -19.02 -0.04 -9.56
N VAL A 236 -19.69 0.64 -8.63
CA VAL A 236 -19.52 2.07 -8.36
C VAL A 236 -18.83 2.26 -7.02
N ILE A 237 -17.87 3.18 -6.95
CA ILE A 237 -17.28 3.65 -5.71
C ILE A 237 -17.51 5.15 -5.56
N THR A 238 -17.69 5.60 -4.33
CA THR A 238 -17.64 7.03 -3.98
C THR A 238 -16.32 7.27 -3.26
N THR A 239 -15.49 8.12 -3.84
CA THR A 239 -14.20 8.52 -3.26
C THR A 239 -14.41 9.64 -2.23
N PRO A 240 -13.46 9.88 -1.32
CA PRO A 240 -13.57 11.00 -0.37
C PRO A 240 -13.28 12.37 -1.03
N PHE A 241 -12.87 12.40 -2.30
CA PHE A 241 -12.43 13.60 -2.99
C PHE A 241 -13.62 14.47 -3.38
N TRP A 242 -13.70 15.67 -2.79
CA TRP A 242 -14.72 16.65 -3.14
C TRP A 242 -14.28 17.53 -4.30
N LEU A 243 -15.18 17.71 -5.26
CA LEU A 243 -15.00 18.52 -6.46
C LEU A 243 -16.01 19.67 -6.47
N ASP A 244 -15.58 20.82 -7.00
CA ASP A 244 -16.44 21.95 -7.34
C ASP A 244 -16.76 21.96 -8.84
N VAL A 245 -17.87 22.61 -9.22
CA VAL A 245 -18.22 22.79 -10.63
C VAL A 245 -17.06 23.44 -11.40
N GLY A 246 -16.66 22.81 -12.51
CA GLY A 246 -15.58 23.25 -13.39
C GLY A 246 -14.19 22.71 -13.02
N ASP A 247 -14.06 21.94 -11.94
CA ASP A 247 -12.81 21.23 -11.63
C ASP A 247 -12.54 20.14 -12.68
N GLU A 248 -11.28 20.03 -13.10
CA GLU A 248 -10.84 18.98 -14.03
C GLU A 248 -10.24 17.82 -13.23
N VAL A 249 -10.63 16.58 -13.55
CA VAL A 249 -10.07 15.39 -12.93
C VAL A 249 -9.50 14.45 -13.99
N ARG A 250 -8.27 13.98 -13.75
CA ARG A 250 -7.59 12.94 -14.54
C ARG A 250 -7.39 11.71 -13.69
N LEU A 251 -7.68 10.54 -14.25
CA LEU A 251 -7.52 9.25 -13.58
C LEU A 251 -6.63 8.36 -14.45
N SER A 252 -5.71 7.62 -13.84
CA SER A 252 -4.93 6.58 -14.53
C SER A 252 -5.73 5.28 -14.64
N ALA A 253 -6.73 5.26 -15.52
CA ALA A 253 -7.47 4.05 -15.81
C ALA A 253 -8.03 4.05 -17.23
N HIS A 254 -8.25 2.85 -17.73
CA HIS A 254 -9.03 2.62 -18.95
C HIS A 254 -10.42 2.12 -18.56
N TYR A 255 -11.41 2.35 -19.43
CA TYR A 255 -12.76 1.78 -19.27
C TYR A 255 -13.49 2.15 -17.97
N ILE A 256 -13.28 3.36 -17.45
CA ILE A 256 -14.04 3.89 -16.33
C ILE A 256 -14.93 5.08 -16.74
N MET A 257 -15.95 5.31 -15.94
CA MET A 257 -16.78 6.51 -15.97
C MET A 257 -16.65 7.23 -14.64
N ALA A 258 -16.80 8.56 -14.65
CA ALA A 258 -16.85 9.35 -13.44
C ALA A 258 -18.03 10.32 -13.43
N ALA A 259 -18.43 10.69 -12.23
CA ALA A 259 -19.45 11.69 -11.95
C ALA A 259 -19.20 12.28 -10.55
N THR A 260 -19.91 13.34 -10.19
CA THR A 260 -20.03 13.81 -8.80
C THR A 260 -21.42 13.50 -8.25
N SER A 261 -22.44 14.00 -8.95
CA SER A 261 -23.86 13.68 -8.71
C SER A 261 -24.71 13.66 -9.99
N GLY A 262 -24.15 14.18 -11.09
CA GLY A 262 -24.79 14.29 -12.40
C GLY A 262 -24.62 13.07 -13.29
N ALA A 263 -24.58 13.32 -14.61
CA ALA A 263 -24.50 12.26 -15.60
C ALA A 263 -23.11 11.60 -15.61
N TRP A 264 -23.07 10.30 -15.87
CA TRP A 264 -21.82 9.57 -16.00
C TRP A 264 -21.05 10.00 -17.26
N GLN A 265 -19.84 10.50 -17.07
CA GLN A 265 -18.94 10.87 -18.15
C GLN A 265 -17.90 9.76 -18.36
N LYS A 266 -17.73 9.30 -19.60
CA LYS A 266 -16.69 8.30 -19.92
C LYS A 266 -15.32 8.96 -19.90
N ILE A 267 -14.37 8.37 -19.18
CA ILE A 267 -12.98 8.85 -19.16
C ILE A 267 -12.18 7.98 -20.12
N TYR A 268 -12.07 8.41 -21.38
CA TYR A 268 -11.13 7.83 -22.34
C TYR A 268 -9.79 8.57 -22.25
N GLY A 269 -9.08 8.31 -21.17
CA GLY A 269 -7.64 8.55 -21.09
C GLY A 269 -7.15 10.00 -20.96
N ARG A 270 -7.97 11.02 -20.67
CA ARG A 270 -7.41 12.36 -20.34
C ARG A 270 -8.07 13.10 -19.18
N SER A 271 -9.37 13.39 -19.19
CA SER A 271 -10.00 14.06 -18.06
C SER A 271 -11.52 14.06 -18.15
N PHE A 272 -12.19 14.38 -17.04
CA PHE A 272 -13.57 14.86 -17.04
C PHE A 272 -13.65 16.18 -16.25
N TYR A 273 -14.68 16.97 -16.52
CA TYR A 273 -14.97 18.19 -15.79
C TYR A 273 -16.20 17.98 -14.90
N ALA A 274 -16.10 18.36 -13.63
CA ALA A 274 -17.22 18.29 -12.70
C ALA A 274 -18.33 19.25 -13.14
N ASP A 275 -19.52 18.70 -13.39
CA ASP A 275 -20.72 19.45 -13.77
C ASP A 275 -21.53 19.96 -12.56
N SER A 276 -21.29 19.35 -11.40
CA SER A 276 -21.95 19.59 -10.13
C SER A 276 -20.95 19.43 -8.99
N SER A 277 -21.10 20.21 -7.92
CA SER A 277 -20.27 20.03 -6.72
C SER A 277 -20.65 18.73 -6.00
N GLY A 278 -19.67 17.93 -5.60
CA GLY A 278 -19.93 16.63 -4.98
C GLY A 278 -18.69 15.77 -4.79
N TYR A 279 -18.87 14.60 -4.20
CA TYR A 279 -17.80 13.60 -4.10
C TYR A 279 -17.58 12.93 -5.45
N LEU A 280 -16.33 12.76 -5.86
CA LEU A 280 -16.00 12.00 -7.06
C LEU A 280 -16.47 10.56 -6.92
N GLN A 281 -17.35 10.15 -7.83
CA GLN A 281 -17.79 8.78 -8.02
C GLN A 281 -17.11 8.18 -9.24
N ILE A 282 -16.70 6.92 -9.14
CA ILE A 282 -16.04 6.19 -10.22
C ILE A 282 -16.80 4.89 -10.45
N LYS A 283 -17.15 4.62 -11.70
CA LYS A 283 -17.79 3.39 -12.15
C LYS A 283 -16.89 2.67 -13.15
N ALA A 284 -16.68 1.38 -12.95
CA ALA A 284 -15.90 0.59 -13.88
C ALA A 284 -16.80 -0.10 -14.92
N VAL A 285 -16.42 -0.03 -16.20
CA VAL A 285 -17.08 -0.76 -17.29
C VAL A 285 -16.52 -2.18 -17.41
N GLN A 286 -15.22 -2.33 -17.12
CA GLN A 286 -14.50 -3.60 -16.97
C GLN A 286 -13.68 -3.54 -15.67
N ASP A 287 -13.19 -4.68 -15.17
CA ASP A 287 -12.27 -4.70 -14.02
C ASP A 287 -11.13 -3.70 -14.24
N SER A 288 -11.06 -2.68 -13.39
CA SER A 288 -10.16 -1.54 -13.57
C SER A 288 -9.54 -1.09 -12.26
N SER A 289 -8.28 -0.68 -12.29
CA SER A 289 -7.60 -0.07 -11.17
C SER A 289 -7.35 1.42 -11.41
N VAL A 290 -7.50 2.24 -10.37
CA VAL A 290 -7.11 3.66 -10.35
C VAL A 290 -6.05 3.82 -9.27
N ASP A 291 -4.80 3.96 -9.72
CA ASP A 291 -3.61 4.16 -8.88
C ASP A 291 -3.14 5.64 -8.86
N ARG A 292 -3.72 6.50 -9.71
CA ARG A 292 -3.45 7.95 -9.72
C ARG A 292 -4.73 8.74 -9.98
N VAL A 293 -4.88 9.79 -9.18
CA VAL A 293 -5.92 10.82 -9.35
C VAL A 293 -5.23 12.19 -9.43
N HIS A 294 -5.52 12.97 -10.46
CA HIS A 294 -5.08 14.36 -10.56
C HIS A 294 -6.31 15.25 -10.60
N ILE A 295 -6.48 16.13 -9.61
CA ILE A 295 -7.57 17.10 -9.55
C ILE A 295 -7.00 18.49 -9.72
N ASN A 296 -7.63 19.26 -10.59
CA ASN A 296 -7.26 20.61 -10.91
C ASN A 296 -8.40 21.54 -10.51
N HIS A 297 -8.23 22.22 -9.38
CA HIS A 297 -9.25 23.10 -8.83
C HIS A 297 -9.28 24.43 -9.60
N ASN A 298 -10.47 24.80 -10.06
CA ASN A 298 -10.72 26.03 -10.82
C ASN A 298 -11.62 27.03 -10.07
N LYS A 299 -12.16 26.65 -8.91
CA LYS A 299 -13.09 27.50 -8.17
C LYS A 299 -12.39 28.72 -7.56
N THR A 300 -12.85 29.89 -7.99
CA THR A 300 -12.49 31.19 -7.44
C THR A 300 -13.76 32.00 -7.17
N TRP A 301 -13.85 32.59 -5.98
CA TRP A 301 -14.84 33.61 -5.64
C TRP A 301 -14.20 34.99 -5.75
N LYS A 302 -14.93 35.93 -6.35
CA LYS A 302 -14.57 37.35 -6.37
C LYS A 302 -15.58 38.08 -5.49
N LEU A 303 -15.17 38.38 -4.26
CA LEU A 303 -16.03 39.00 -3.28
C LEU A 303 -15.91 40.51 -3.39
N ASN A 304 -16.99 41.16 -3.84
CA ASN A 304 -17.11 42.61 -3.82
C ASN A 304 -17.92 42.99 -2.57
N ILE A 305 -17.22 43.27 -1.47
CA ILE A 305 -17.81 43.49 -0.15
C ILE A 305 -17.74 44.97 0.17
N SER A 306 -18.90 45.63 0.26
CA SER A 306 -19.01 47.01 0.70
C SER A 306 -18.59 47.17 2.16
N PRO A 307 -18.18 48.39 2.59
CA PRO A 307 -18.03 48.69 4.01
C PRO A 307 -19.30 48.26 4.76
N ASP A 308 -19.15 47.67 5.95
CA ASP A 308 -20.23 47.15 6.81
C ASP A 308 -20.98 45.90 6.34
N THR A 309 -20.60 45.30 5.20
CA THR A 309 -21.15 44.02 4.75
C THR A 309 -20.16 42.88 4.95
N SER A 310 -20.66 41.64 4.98
CA SER A 310 -19.82 40.45 4.98
C SER A 310 -20.28 39.45 3.94
N SER A 311 -19.35 38.60 3.50
CA SER A 311 -19.65 37.44 2.68
C SER A 311 -19.06 36.20 3.33
N THR A 312 -19.82 35.11 3.33
CA THR A 312 -19.38 33.84 3.89
C THR A 312 -19.12 32.82 2.79
N ILE A 313 -18.05 32.03 2.95
CA ILE A 313 -17.80 30.87 2.10
C ILE A 313 -17.95 29.62 2.96
N GLN A 314 -18.81 28.69 2.54
CA GLN A 314 -18.95 27.41 3.21
C GLN A 314 -17.69 26.56 3.03
N VAL A 315 -17.20 26.02 4.14
CA VAL A 315 -15.97 25.25 4.20
C VAL A 315 -16.14 24.02 5.08
N TYR A 316 -15.31 23.02 4.81
CA TYR A 316 -15.30 21.76 5.55
C TYR A 316 -13.91 21.46 6.07
N LYS A 317 -13.82 20.69 7.15
CA LYS A 317 -12.55 20.27 7.73
C LYS A 317 -11.64 19.65 6.67
N GLY A 318 -10.41 20.15 6.60
CA GLY A 318 -9.40 19.74 5.62
C GLY A 318 -9.38 20.57 4.33
N ASP A 319 -10.37 21.45 4.10
CA ASP A 319 -10.29 22.43 3.03
C ASP A 319 -9.12 23.40 3.27
N ILE A 320 -8.48 23.83 2.18
CA ILE A 320 -7.45 24.86 2.18
C ILE A 320 -7.80 25.88 1.12
N LEU A 321 -8.01 27.12 1.55
CA LEU A 321 -8.30 28.26 0.69
C LEU A 321 -7.15 29.26 0.71
N LYS A 322 -6.99 30.02 -0.36
CA LYS A 322 -6.11 31.19 -0.40
C LYS A 322 -6.91 32.43 -0.75
N SER A 323 -6.72 33.51 -0.01
CA SER A 323 -7.32 34.81 -0.33
C SER A 323 -6.28 35.88 -0.62
N TYR A 324 -6.63 36.82 -1.50
CA TYR A 324 -5.80 37.95 -1.89
C TYR A 324 -6.67 39.18 -2.15
N SER A 325 -6.19 40.36 -1.75
CA SER A 325 -6.78 41.65 -2.11
C SER A 325 -5.71 42.74 -2.15
N LYS A 326 -5.97 43.80 -2.91
CA LYS A 326 -5.17 45.04 -2.92
C LYS A 326 -5.44 45.93 -1.69
N SER A 327 -6.50 45.65 -0.95
CA SER A 327 -6.79 46.27 0.34
C SER A 327 -6.56 45.28 1.47
N ARG A 328 -6.40 45.82 2.68
CA ARG A 328 -6.58 45.01 3.89
C ARG A 328 -8.04 44.56 3.99
N TYR A 329 -8.25 43.42 4.62
CA TYR A 329 -9.57 42.83 4.83
C TYR A 329 -9.54 41.96 6.07
N TYR A 330 -10.71 41.58 6.57
CA TYR A 330 -10.84 40.61 7.64
C TYR A 330 -11.27 39.26 7.08
N ALA A 331 -10.69 38.19 7.61
CA ALA A 331 -11.14 36.81 7.44
C ALA A 331 -11.30 36.20 8.84
N ASP A 332 -12.51 35.75 9.19
CA ASP A 332 -12.87 35.24 10.52
C ASP A 332 -12.41 36.14 11.66
N GLY A 333 -12.62 37.45 11.49
CA GLY A 333 -12.26 38.48 12.48
C GLY A 333 -10.75 38.79 12.58
N LYS A 334 -9.89 38.10 11.82
CA LYS A 334 -8.45 38.39 11.76
C LYS A 334 -8.15 39.36 10.61
N LEU A 335 -7.37 40.41 10.88
CA LEU A 335 -6.93 41.36 9.86
C LEU A 335 -5.86 40.71 8.97
N MET A 336 -6.15 40.63 7.68
CA MET A 336 -5.26 40.14 6.63
C MET A 336 -4.59 41.33 5.94
N ASP A 337 -3.29 41.21 5.69
CA ASP A 337 -2.54 42.27 5.02
C ASP A 337 -2.85 42.35 3.51
N ARG A 338 -2.77 43.58 2.98
CA ARG A 338 -2.91 43.85 1.54
C ARG A 338 -1.75 43.26 0.76
N ASP A 339 -1.97 43.02 -0.53
CA ASP A 339 -0.97 42.54 -1.48
C ASP A 339 -0.28 41.23 -1.07
N THR A 340 -0.89 40.48 -0.16
CA THR A 340 -0.36 39.23 0.38
C THR A 340 -1.39 38.11 0.17
N SER A 341 -0.92 36.95 -0.30
CA SER A 341 -1.75 35.75 -0.35
C SER A 341 -1.79 35.11 1.04
N ASN A 342 -2.99 34.98 1.59
CA ASN A 342 -3.20 34.44 2.93
C ASN A 342 -3.85 33.05 2.81
N GLU A 343 -3.25 32.03 3.43
CA GLU A 343 -3.74 30.65 3.43
C GLU A 343 -4.65 30.39 4.64
N HIS A 344 -5.80 29.75 4.39
CA HIS A 344 -6.79 29.39 5.40
C HIS A 344 -6.92 27.87 5.44
N VAL A 345 -6.39 27.25 6.49
CA VAL A 345 -6.53 25.82 6.74
C VAL A 345 -7.75 25.60 7.63
N VAL A 346 -8.72 24.84 7.14
CA VAL A 346 -10.01 24.68 7.80
C VAL A 346 -9.97 23.50 8.76
N GLU A 347 -10.05 23.79 10.06
CA GLU A 347 -9.97 22.76 11.12
C GLU A 347 -11.32 22.13 11.48
N LYS A 348 -12.43 22.82 11.17
CA LYS A 348 -13.80 22.41 11.47
C LYS A 348 -14.76 22.86 10.38
N ASP A 349 -15.86 22.14 10.23
CA ASP A 349 -16.92 22.49 9.30
C ASP A 349 -17.58 23.82 9.70
N GLY A 350 -17.96 24.62 8.72
CA GLY A 350 -18.63 25.89 8.95
C GLY A 350 -18.48 26.87 7.79
N TYR A 351 -18.18 28.11 8.12
CA TYR A 351 -18.04 29.21 7.18
C TYR A 351 -16.81 30.04 7.52
N ILE A 352 -16.12 30.53 6.49
CA ILE A 352 -15.17 31.64 6.64
C ILE A 352 -15.89 32.92 6.28
N GLU A 353 -15.93 33.88 7.20
CA GLU A 353 -16.51 35.20 7.00
C GLU A 353 -15.45 36.20 6.53
N PHE A 354 -15.72 36.88 5.41
CA PHE A 354 -14.88 37.94 4.86
C PHE A 354 -15.53 39.32 5.00
N LYS A 355 -14.76 40.33 5.43
CA LYS A 355 -15.19 41.75 5.55
C LYS A 355 -14.14 42.71 4.98
N SER A 356 -14.56 43.83 4.41
CA SER A 356 -13.64 44.90 3.96
C SER A 356 -13.12 45.75 5.13
N SER A 357 -11.94 46.37 5.01
CA SER A 357 -11.35 47.24 6.04
C SER A 357 -11.22 48.72 5.61
N ILE A 358 -12.32 49.42 5.32
CA ILE A 358 -12.40 50.87 4.99
C ILE A 358 -12.37 51.20 3.49
N ASP A 359 -11.54 50.53 2.66
CA ASP A 359 -11.49 50.74 1.20
C ASP A 359 -11.75 49.44 0.42
N PRO A 360 -12.95 49.21 -0.14
CA PRO A 360 -13.34 47.92 -0.69
C PRO A 360 -12.68 47.65 -2.05
N ASN A 361 -11.57 46.93 -2.02
CA ASN A 361 -11.09 46.20 -3.18
C ASN A 361 -11.68 44.79 -3.19
N ILE A 362 -11.79 44.21 -4.38
CA ILE A 362 -12.23 42.81 -4.54
C ILE A 362 -11.32 41.90 -3.72
N ILE A 363 -11.92 41.02 -2.92
CA ILE A 363 -11.22 39.91 -2.27
C ILE A 363 -11.39 38.70 -3.17
N GLU A 364 -10.30 38.23 -3.76
CA GLU A 364 -10.30 36.97 -4.50
C GLU A 364 -10.01 35.82 -3.53
N VAL A 365 -10.93 34.87 -3.43
CA VAL A 365 -10.76 33.65 -2.61
C VAL A 365 -10.73 32.47 -3.55
N ARG A 366 -9.74 31.60 -3.42
CA ARG A 366 -9.49 30.47 -4.32
C ARG A 366 -9.36 29.17 -3.54
N VAL A 367 -9.81 28.08 -4.14
CA VAL A 367 -9.61 26.73 -3.59
C VAL A 367 -8.20 26.26 -3.93
N VAL A 368 -7.39 25.94 -2.91
CA VAL A 368 -6.10 25.24 -3.09
C VAL A 368 -6.32 23.73 -3.01
N SER A 369 -7.14 23.30 -2.07
CA SER A 369 -7.44 21.90 -1.78
C SER A 369 -8.80 21.82 -1.10
N ARG A 370 -9.55 20.75 -1.35
CA ARG A 370 -10.78 20.42 -0.61
C ARG A 370 -10.55 19.29 0.40
N ARG A 371 -11.58 18.90 1.13
CA ARG A 371 -11.58 17.69 1.95
C ARG A 371 -11.36 16.42 1.13
N GLY A 372 -10.86 15.39 1.80
CA GLY A 372 -10.57 14.08 1.21
C GLY A 372 -9.13 13.92 0.73
N TYR A 373 -8.30 14.95 0.89
CA TYR A 373 -6.89 14.94 0.51
C TYR A 373 -5.97 14.78 1.70
#